data_AF-A0A3B9FNP1-F1
#
_entry.id   AF-A0A3B9FNP1-F1
#
_cell.length_a   1.000
_cell.length_b   1.000
_cell.length_c   1.000
_cell.angle_alpha   90.00
_cell.angle_beta   90.00
_cell.angle_gamma   90.00
#
_symmetry.space_group_name_H-M   'P 1'
#
loop_
_entity.id
_entity.type
_entity.pdbx_description
1 polymer ?
#
loop_
_entity_poly.entity_id
_entity_poly.type
_entity_poly.pdbx_seq_one_letter_code
_entity_poly.pdbx_strand_id
1 'polypeptide(L)'
;MTADKEEELVDLSSLQGLSLEPDWVKKSKTANPGPNFGEQGKGKQEGKRSGRKGRSNRRPPSQKRFFNENPTFDFAIHPNLEVMQKIKSEMRKTGISYGLAEICDTISSDPGRYNLVVNHKDKDKPPFVATKFDKRVFETKERAVEHLFAYYSDERFTSKIEREEKPGKNFPYVFECPLTKSLLPPNNYHDFDEIIIQHIFLNSISKPYDAYVASLARVDEAERIQEWNDKPIVLYKFGLHGQEADEMMSLAQLRKKCLDELPVNLFSTSTSIKVSGSDLALLDENIGSQFNAFFKSKGNWIKGLFASCLVNLKKSNFTVFRYSEKKFTFASAHQRKELKDATLNETSEKITSAMGKGQEVNKATLLNDEALGEIDRKSILIELKWLVKEGYVTEFGNGILVLN
;
A
#
# COMPACT_ATOMS: atom_id res chain seq x y z
N MET A 1 26.31 32.39 45.37
CA MET A 1 24.94 32.68 44.92
C MET A 1 24.69 31.84 43.69
N THR A 2 24.27 30.60 43.90
CA THR A 2 23.93 29.63 42.86
C THR A 2 22.41 29.68 42.71
N ALA A 3 21.93 30.13 41.56
CA ALA A 3 20.50 30.19 41.26
C ALA A 3 20.04 28.84 40.73
N ASP A 4 19.05 28.28 41.43
CA ASP A 4 18.28 27.10 41.11
C ASP A 4 17.64 27.20 39.71
N LYS A 5 17.76 26.13 38.92
CA LYS A 5 16.89 25.88 37.76
C LYS A 5 15.85 24.86 38.20
N GLU A 6 14.63 25.34 38.38
CA GLU A 6 13.43 24.50 38.47
C GLU A 6 13.27 23.73 37.16
N GLU A 7 13.29 22.40 37.25
CA GLU A 7 12.95 21.49 36.17
C GLU A 7 11.43 21.55 35.95
N GLU A 8 10.99 22.11 34.81
CA GLU A 8 9.61 21.94 34.37
C GLU A 8 9.34 20.45 34.13
N LEU A 9 8.54 19.87 35.02
CA LEU A 9 8.00 18.52 34.94
C LEU A 9 7.28 18.35 33.59
N VAL A 10 7.89 17.55 32.71
CA VAL A 10 7.29 17.13 31.44
C VAL A 10 5.97 16.41 31.74
N ASP A 11 4.87 16.95 31.22
CA ASP A 11 3.55 16.36 31.37
C ASP A 11 3.42 15.08 30.52
N LEU A 12 3.55 13.94 31.19
CA LEU A 12 3.47 12.59 30.60
C LEU A 12 2.03 12.07 30.51
N SER A 13 1.01 12.90 30.76
CA SER A 13 -0.41 12.51 30.62
C SER A 13 -0.79 12.10 29.18
N SER A 14 -0.02 12.55 28.18
CA SER A 14 -0.15 12.11 26.79
C SER A 14 0.38 10.68 26.51
N LEU A 15 1.11 10.08 27.45
CA LEU A 15 1.62 8.69 27.34
C LEU A 15 0.74 7.66 28.04
N GLN A 16 -0.32 8.07 28.74
CA GLN A 16 -1.22 7.15 29.47
C GLN A 16 -2.09 6.27 28.55
N GLY A 17 -2.09 6.53 27.23
CA GLY A 17 -2.86 5.75 26.24
C GLY A 17 -2.04 4.78 25.37
N LEU A 18 -0.70 4.80 25.45
CA LEU A 18 0.15 3.88 24.69
C LEU A 18 0.32 2.55 25.43
N SER A 19 -0.71 1.73 25.36
CA SER A 19 -0.62 0.31 25.70
C SER A 19 0.32 -0.40 24.72
N LEU A 20 1.56 -0.60 25.13
CA LEU A 20 2.55 -1.45 24.44
C LEU A 20 2.29 -2.96 24.62
N GLU A 21 1.15 -3.34 25.20
CA GLU A 21 0.76 -4.74 25.36
C GLU A 21 0.12 -5.30 24.07
N PRO A 22 0.65 -6.39 23.52
CA PRO A 22 0.00 -7.10 22.42
C PRO A 22 -1.31 -7.78 22.85
N ASP A 23 -2.31 -7.80 21.96
CA ASP A 23 -3.67 -8.34 22.20
C ASP A 23 -3.76 -9.84 22.59
N TRP A 24 -2.65 -10.57 22.61
CA TRP A 24 -2.63 -12.00 23.02
C TRP A 24 -2.44 -12.21 24.52
N VAL A 25 -2.10 -11.18 25.31
CA VAL A 25 -2.08 -11.25 26.78
C VAL A 25 -3.51 -11.29 27.37
N LYS A 26 -4.51 -10.82 26.63
CA LYS A 26 -5.91 -10.70 27.09
C LYS A 26 -6.75 -11.98 26.96
N LYS A 27 -6.25 -13.05 26.34
CA LYS A 27 -7.03 -14.28 26.06
C LYS A 27 -6.71 -15.41 27.04
N SER A 28 -7.19 -15.29 28.27
CA SER A 28 -7.29 -16.44 29.18
C SER A 28 -8.55 -16.38 30.05
N LYS A 29 -9.73 -16.19 29.44
CA LYS A 29 -11.03 -16.45 30.10
C LYS A 29 -12.17 -16.57 29.09
N THR A 30 -12.09 -17.56 28.19
CA THR A 30 -13.24 -18.26 27.59
C THR A 30 -12.69 -19.30 26.62
N ALA A 31 -12.86 -20.56 26.99
CA ALA A 31 -12.56 -21.71 26.14
C ALA A 31 -13.52 -21.77 24.94
N ASN A 32 -13.00 -22.03 23.75
CA ASN A 32 -13.66 -22.83 22.73
C ASN A 32 -12.66 -23.31 21.66
N PRO A 33 -12.92 -24.46 21.02
CA PRO A 33 -11.89 -25.40 20.56
C PRO A 33 -11.39 -25.09 19.14
N GLY A 34 -10.19 -25.58 18.85
CA GLY A 34 -9.50 -25.42 17.57
C GLY A 34 -10.22 -26.05 16.36
N PRO A 35 -9.83 -25.66 15.13
CA PRO A 35 -10.48 -26.06 13.90
C PRO A 35 -10.24 -27.56 13.60
N ASN A 36 -11.34 -28.30 13.56
CA ASN A 36 -11.40 -29.71 13.21
C ASN A 36 -11.31 -29.88 11.69
N PHE A 37 -10.22 -30.47 11.19
CA PHE A 37 -10.14 -30.98 9.82
C PHE A 37 -10.39 -32.50 9.88
N GLY A 38 -11.64 -32.88 9.61
CA GLY A 38 -12.11 -34.25 9.63
C GLY A 38 -12.91 -34.59 8.37
N GLU A 39 -12.38 -35.60 7.70
CA GLU A 39 -12.80 -36.43 6.57
C GLU A 39 -14.25 -37.01 6.61
N GLN A 40 -14.64 -37.66 5.50
CA GLN A 40 -15.86 -38.44 5.21
C GLN A 40 -17.12 -37.65 4.77
N GLY A 41 -17.89 -38.06 3.76
CA GLY A 41 -17.89 -39.27 2.95
C GLY A 41 -18.93 -39.17 1.83
N LYS A 42 -18.76 -40.01 0.81
CA LYS A 42 -19.66 -40.14 -0.35
C LYS A 42 -21.05 -40.63 0.09
N GLY A 43 -22.09 -39.88 -0.24
CA GLY A 43 -23.49 -40.31 -0.17
C GLY A 43 -24.21 -39.99 -1.47
N LYS A 44 -24.49 -41.02 -2.26
CA LYS A 44 -25.45 -41.00 -3.38
C LYS A 44 -26.86 -40.84 -2.79
N GLN A 45 -27.63 -39.87 -3.27
CA GLN A 45 -29.09 -39.95 -3.23
C GLN A 45 -29.69 -39.36 -4.50
N GLU A 46 -30.35 -40.24 -5.24
CA GLU A 46 -31.19 -39.95 -6.40
C GLU A 46 -32.54 -39.35 -5.97
N GLY A 47 -33.07 -38.47 -6.84
CA GLY A 47 -34.50 -38.36 -7.09
C GLY A 47 -35.26 -37.26 -6.35
N LYS A 48 -35.59 -36.17 -7.07
CA LYS A 48 -36.92 -35.97 -7.68
C LYS A 48 -37.03 -34.62 -8.38
N ARG A 49 -37.35 -34.68 -9.67
CA ARG A 49 -37.88 -33.57 -10.46
C ARG A 49 -39.25 -33.16 -9.91
N SER A 50 -39.45 -31.87 -9.64
CA SER A 50 -40.75 -31.24 -9.86
C SER A 50 -40.53 -29.77 -10.21
N GLY A 51 -41.13 -29.34 -11.32
CA GLY A 51 -40.98 -27.99 -11.85
C GLY A 51 -41.89 -27.00 -11.14
N ARG A 52 -41.40 -25.77 -11.00
CA ARG A 52 -42.26 -24.57 -10.93
C ARG A 52 -41.54 -23.39 -11.56
N LYS A 53 -42.11 -22.93 -12.68
CA LYS A 53 -41.84 -21.64 -13.33
C LYS A 53 -42.12 -20.50 -12.35
N GLY A 54 -41.29 -19.46 -12.40
CA GLY A 54 -41.77 -18.08 -12.20
C GLY A 54 -41.06 -17.26 -11.13
N ARG A 55 -40.03 -16.51 -11.54
CA ARG A 55 -39.98 -15.03 -11.52
C ARG A 55 -38.52 -14.59 -11.64
N SER A 56 -38.19 -14.05 -12.81
CA SER A 56 -36.92 -13.41 -13.10
C SER A 56 -36.84 -12.10 -12.31
N ASN A 57 -36.16 -12.12 -11.16
CA ASN A 57 -35.59 -10.92 -10.56
C ASN A 57 -34.42 -10.50 -11.46
N ARG A 58 -34.71 -9.69 -12.49
CA ARG A 58 -33.69 -8.90 -13.18
C ARG A 58 -33.10 -7.92 -12.17
N ARG A 59 -32.05 -8.34 -11.47
CA ARG A 59 -31.10 -7.41 -10.89
C ARG A 59 -30.61 -6.49 -12.02
N PRO A 60 -30.48 -5.17 -11.79
CA PRO A 60 -29.77 -4.31 -12.74
C PRO A 60 -28.42 -4.95 -13.02
N PRO A 61 -27.87 -4.85 -14.25
CA PRO A 61 -26.53 -5.34 -14.50
C PRO A 61 -25.63 -4.59 -13.52
N SER A 62 -25.07 -5.31 -12.55
CA SER A 62 -23.92 -4.80 -11.81
C SER A 62 -22.96 -4.31 -12.89
N GLN A 63 -22.62 -3.02 -12.89
CA GLN A 63 -21.54 -2.49 -13.72
C GLN A 63 -20.43 -3.54 -13.67
N LYS A 64 -20.19 -4.20 -14.80
CA LYS A 64 -19.14 -5.21 -14.89
C LYS A 64 -17.89 -4.44 -14.53
N ARG A 65 -17.43 -4.58 -13.29
CA ARG A 65 -16.07 -4.24 -12.90
C ARG A 65 -15.23 -4.87 -13.99
N PHE A 66 -14.40 -4.08 -14.67
CA PHE A 66 -13.46 -4.54 -15.66
C PHE A 66 -12.51 -5.52 -14.96
N PHE A 67 -12.95 -6.76 -14.78
CA PHE A 67 -12.11 -7.87 -14.42
C PHE A 67 -11.38 -8.19 -15.71
N ASN A 68 -10.18 -7.63 -15.85
CA ASN A 68 -9.24 -8.16 -16.82
C ASN A 68 -8.99 -9.62 -16.42
N GLU A 69 -9.57 -10.54 -17.20
CA GLU A 69 -9.41 -11.98 -17.03
C GLU A 69 -7.93 -12.40 -17.18
N ASN A 70 -7.08 -11.51 -17.69
CA ASN A 70 -5.63 -11.62 -17.72
C ASN A 70 -4.97 -10.51 -16.87
N PRO A 71 -4.28 -10.85 -15.77
CA PRO A 71 -3.56 -9.85 -14.98
C PRO A 71 -2.44 -9.26 -15.83
N THR A 72 -2.43 -7.94 -16.00
CA THR A 72 -1.41 -7.22 -16.78
C THR A 72 -0.13 -6.96 -16.01
N PHE A 73 -0.22 -7.04 -14.69
CA PHE A 73 0.87 -6.76 -13.77
C PHE A 73 1.31 -8.01 -13.01
N ASP A 74 2.59 -8.05 -12.67
CA ASP A 74 3.17 -8.96 -11.70
C ASP A 74 3.44 -8.19 -10.40
N PHE A 75 3.08 -8.82 -9.27
CA PHE A 75 3.12 -8.20 -7.95
C PHE A 75 4.00 -9.02 -7.03
N ALA A 76 4.93 -8.36 -6.34
CA ALA A 76 5.76 -8.97 -5.31
C ALA A 76 5.65 -8.18 -4.01
N ILE A 77 5.47 -8.89 -2.90
CA ILE A 77 5.40 -8.29 -1.56
C ILE A 77 6.71 -8.55 -0.83
N HIS A 78 7.35 -7.47 -0.42
CA HIS A 78 8.59 -7.50 0.35
C HIS A 78 8.37 -6.89 1.71
N PRO A 79 9.05 -7.37 2.76
CA PRO A 79 8.95 -6.75 4.06
C PRO A 79 9.62 -5.37 4.03
N ASN A 80 9.09 -4.42 4.80
CA ASN A 80 9.74 -3.13 4.97
C ASN A 80 11.08 -3.34 5.70
N LEU A 81 12.14 -2.69 5.19
CA LEU A 81 13.49 -2.82 5.74
C LEU A 81 13.54 -2.39 7.21
N GLU A 82 12.89 -1.29 7.56
CA GLU A 82 12.86 -0.79 8.94
C GLU A 82 12.19 -1.76 9.90
N VAL A 83 11.05 -2.34 9.48
CA VAL A 83 10.32 -3.34 10.26
C VAL A 83 11.18 -4.59 10.44
N MET A 84 11.86 -5.06 9.39
CA MET A 84 12.79 -6.18 9.51
C MET A 84 13.94 -5.89 10.46
N GLN A 85 14.51 -4.69 10.45
CA GLN A 85 15.59 -4.33 11.37
C GLN A 85 15.11 -4.30 12.82
N LYS A 86 13.90 -3.80 13.08
CA LYS A 86 13.26 -3.85 14.41
C LYS A 86 13.07 -5.30 14.87
N ILE A 87 12.49 -6.15 14.03
CA ILE A 87 12.31 -7.59 14.32
C ILE A 87 13.66 -8.24 14.66
N LYS A 88 14.70 -8.01 13.83
CA LYS A 88 16.04 -8.55 14.07
C LYS A 88 16.65 -8.05 15.38
N SER A 89 16.49 -6.77 15.69
CA SER A 89 16.98 -6.17 16.94
C SER A 89 16.33 -6.83 18.16
N GLU A 90 15.01 -6.97 18.14
CA GLU A 90 14.28 -7.63 19.22
C GLU A 90 14.62 -9.11 19.36
N MET A 91 14.78 -9.84 18.26
CA MET A 91 15.23 -11.24 18.29
C MET A 91 16.63 -11.39 18.91
N ARG A 92 17.55 -10.44 18.65
CA ARG A 92 18.90 -10.44 19.26
C ARG A 92 18.89 -10.05 20.74
N LYS A 93 18.00 -9.13 21.15
CA LYS A 93 17.88 -8.71 22.55
C LYS A 93 17.27 -9.79 23.43
N THR A 94 16.22 -10.44 22.91
CA THR A 94 15.43 -11.45 23.62
C THR A 94 16.04 -12.85 23.50
N GLY A 95 16.67 -13.17 22.38
CA GLY A 95 17.15 -14.52 22.06
C GLY A 95 16.03 -15.46 21.56
N ILE A 96 14.79 -14.96 21.46
CA ILE A 96 13.62 -15.76 21.09
C ILE A 96 13.65 -16.09 19.59
N SER A 97 13.33 -17.35 19.30
CA SER A 97 13.19 -17.90 17.97
C SER A 97 11.74 -17.86 17.51
N TYR A 98 11.53 -17.36 16.30
CA TYR A 98 10.18 -17.18 15.74
C TYR A 98 9.99 -18.01 14.47
N GLY A 99 8.75 -18.46 14.26
CA GLY A 99 8.37 -19.14 13.02
C GLY A 99 8.38 -18.15 11.86
N LEU A 100 8.96 -18.52 10.73
CA LEU A 100 9.01 -17.61 9.58
C LEU A 100 7.61 -17.31 9.03
N ALA A 101 6.66 -18.25 9.17
CA ALA A 101 5.25 -18.03 8.85
C ALA A 101 4.61 -16.96 9.76
N GLU A 102 4.92 -16.96 11.06
CA GLU A 102 4.42 -15.97 12.03
C GLU A 102 4.96 -14.58 11.72
N ILE A 103 6.25 -14.48 11.35
CA ILE A 103 6.85 -13.23 10.89
C ILE A 103 6.12 -12.72 9.63
N CYS A 104 5.85 -13.60 8.66
CA CYS A 104 5.14 -13.22 7.44
C CYS A 104 3.70 -12.77 7.72
N ASP A 105 3.00 -13.44 8.64
CA ASP A 105 1.63 -13.09 9.04
C ASP A 105 1.60 -11.73 9.77
N THR A 106 2.58 -11.48 10.64
CA THR A 106 2.74 -10.20 11.35
C THR A 106 3.00 -9.04 10.39
N ILE A 107 3.78 -9.28 9.34
CA ILE A 107 4.11 -8.27 8.32
C ILE A 107 2.92 -8.02 7.39
N SER A 108 2.21 -9.07 6.97
CA SER A 108 1.07 -8.93 6.07
C SER A 108 -0.19 -8.37 6.73
N SER A 109 -0.27 -8.39 8.06
CA SER A 109 -1.42 -7.87 8.82
C SER A 109 -1.57 -6.34 8.76
N ASP A 110 -0.48 -5.62 8.49
CA ASP A 110 -0.46 -4.15 8.52
C ASP A 110 0.17 -3.61 7.23
N PRO A 111 -0.56 -2.81 6.44
CA PRO A 111 -0.06 -2.21 5.21
C PRO A 111 1.24 -1.40 5.37
N GLY A 112 1.51 -0.84 6.55
CA GLY A 112 2.76 -0.10 6.80
C GLY A 112 4.01 -0.99 6.91
N ARG A 113 3.84 -2.31 7.03
CA ARG A 113 4.94 -3.24 7.30
C ARG A 113 5.50 -3.90 6.05
N TYR A 114 4.85 -3.76 4.90
CA TYR A 114 5.32 -4.30 3.64
C TYR A 114 5.41 -3.24 2.54
N ASN A 115 6.27 -3.52 1.57
CA ASN A 115 6.37 -2.79 0.32
C ASN A 115 5.85 -3.67 -0.81
N LEU A 116 5.02 -3.08 -1.66
CA LEU A 116 4.58 -3.64 -2.91
C LEU A 116 5.57 -3.27 -4.01
N VAL A 117 6.03 -4.26 -4.76
CA VAL A 117 6.76 -4.09 -6.01
C VAL A 117 5.84 -4.49 -7.15
N VAL A 118 5.63 -3.56 -8.09
CA VAL A 118 4.78 -3.75 -9.28
C VAL A 118 5.65 -3.75 -10.52
N ASN A 119 5.47 -4.76 -11.37
CA ASN A 119 6.10 -4.86 -12.68
C ASN A 119 5.04 -5.13 -13.75
N HIS A 120 5.29 -4.73 -15.00
CA HIS A 120 4.52 -5.26 -16.13
C HIS A 120 4.90 -6.73 -16.36
N LYS A 121 3.92 -7.59 -16.65
CA LYS A 121 4.21 -8.96 -17.07
C LYS A 121 4.92 -9.00 -18.42
N ASP A 122 4.46 -8.14 -19.33
CA ASP A 122 5.05 -7.98 -20.65
C ASP A 122 6.16 -6.93 -20.55
N LYS A 123 7.40 -7.33 -20.84
CA LYS A 123 8.57 -6.42 -20.76
C LYS A 123 8.57 -5.36 -21.84
N ASP A 124 7.81 -5.55 -22.91
CA ASP A 124 7.70 -4.63 -24.04
C ASP A 124 6.69 -3.50 -23.82
N LYS A 125 6.02 -3.49 -22.65
CA LYS A 125 5.09 -2.41 -22.29
C LYS A 125 5.83 -1.12 -21.91
N PRO A 126 5.21 0.05 -22.16
CA PRO A 126 5.78 1.33 -21.77
C PRO A 126 6.01 1.38 -20.25
N PRO A 127 7.02 2.12 -19.78
CA PRO A 127 7.28 2.26 -18.35
C PRO A 127 6.13 2.99 -17.65
N PHE A 128 5.98 2.70 -16.36
CA PHE A 128 5.09 3.43 -15.48
C PHE A 128 5.50 4.89 -15.37
N VAL A 129 4.52 5.77 -15.16
CA VAL A 129 4.75 7.20 -14.98
C VAL A 129 4.33 7.59 -13.57
N ALA A 130 5.29 8.08 -12.80
CA ALA A 130 5.04 8.64 -11.48
C ALA A 130 5.13 10.15 -11.53
N THR A 131 4.21 10.83 -10.85
CA THR A 131 4.19 12.28 -10.71
C THR A 131 5.02 12.70 -9.50
N LYS A 132 5.90 13.70 -9.67
CA LYS A 132 6.83 14.13 -8.61
C LYS A 132 6.17 14.97 -7.52
N PHE A 133 5.07 15.65 -7.84
CA PHE A 133 4.39 16.58 -6.95
C PHE A 133 3.43 15.90 -5.95
N ASP A 134 2.68 14.89 -6.39
CA ASP A 134 1.70 14.16 -5.56
C ASP A 134 2.09 12.69 -5.32
N LYS A 135 3.22 12.25 -5.88
CA LYS A 135 3.76 10.88 -5.79
C LYS A 135 2.81 9.79 -6.30
N ARG A 136 1.83 10.16 -7.12
CA ARG A 136 0.92 9.19 -7.75
C ARG A 136 1.60 8.42 -8.86
N VAL A 137 1.13 7.21 -9.12
CA VAL A 137 1.72 6.32 -10.12
C VAL A 137 0.66 5.80 -11.07
N PHE A 138 0.91 6.04 -12.36
CA PHE A 138 0.02 5.75 -13.46
C PHE A 138 0.59 4.68 -14.38
N GLU A 139 -0.31 3.86 -14.96
CA GLU A 139 0.04 2.86 -15.96
C GLU A 139 0.52 3.48 -17.27
N THR A 140 -0.09 4.59 -17.67
CA THR A 140 0.12 5.23 -18.97
C THR A 140 0.47 6.69 -18.82
N LYS A 141 1.28 7.21 -19.76
CA LYS A 141 1.60 8.64 -19.88
C LYS A 141 0.35 9.51 -20.00
N GLU A 142 -0.64 9.04 -20.76
CA GLU A 142 -1.91 9.75 -21.00
C GLU A 142 -2.64 10.08 -19.71
N ARG A 143 -2.88 9.08 -18.85
CA ARG A 143 -3.52 9.29 -17.55
C ARG A 143 -2.74 10.21 -16.63
N ALA A 144 -1.41 10.14 -16.63
CA ALA A 144 -0.58 11.01 -15.80
C ALA A 144 -0.72 12.48 -16.23
N VAL A 145 -0.74 12.73 -17.54
CA VAL A 145 -0.94 14.07 -18.11
C VAL A 145 -2.38 14.55 -17.85
N GLU A 146 -3.39 13.71 -18.06
CA GLU A 146 -4.78 14.07 -17.72
C GLU A 146 -4.94 14.46 -16.25
N HIS A 147 -4.29 13.73 -15.35
CA HIS A 147 -4.30 14.05 -13.92
C HIS A 147 -3.65 15.41 -13.62
N LEU A 148 -2.53 15.73 -14.27
CA LEU A 148 -1.89 17.05 -14.16
C LEU A 148 -2.84 18.17 -14.60
N PHE A 149 -3.48 18.01 -15.77
CA PHE A 149 -4.38 19.02 -16.33
C PHE A 149 -5.68 19.15 -15.53
N ALA A 150 -6.16 18.09 -14.87
CA ALA A 150 -7.41 18.12 -14.12
C ALA A 150 -7.30 18.74 -12.73
N TYR A 151 -6.16 18.56 -12.04
CA TYR A 151 -6.03 18.91 -10.61
C TYR A 151 -4.96 19.94 -10.29
N TYR A 152 -3.96 20.11 -11.16
CA TYR A 152 -2.80 20.98 -10.89
C TYR A 152 -2.62 22.04 -11.99
N SER A 153 -3.70 22.36 -12.71
CA SER A 153 -3.76 23.43 -13.72
C SER A 153 -3.31 24.77 -13.13
N ASP A 154 -3.83 25.13 -11.96
CA ASP A 154 -3.68 26.50 -11.45
C ASP A 154 -2.33 26.71 -10.78
N GLU A 155 -1.71 25.65 -10.25
CA GLU A 155 -0.44 25.73 -9.54
C GLU A 155 0.80 25.56 -10.43
N ARG A 156 0.64 24.97 -11.63
CA ARG A 156 1.77 24.55 -12.48
C ARG A 156 1.74 25.13 -13.88
N PHE A 157 0.65 25.78 -14.27
CA PHE A 157 0.54 26.45 -15.56
C PHE A 157 0.52 27.96 -15.38
N THR A 158 1.20 28.66 -16.27
CA THR A 158 1.13 30.11 -16.39
C THR A 158 0.37 30.46 -17.66
N SER A 159 -0.68 31.26 -17.54
CA SER A 159 -1.46 31.75 -18.68
C SER A 159 -1.04 33.18 -19.05
N LYS A 160 -0.79 33.44 -20.33
CA LYS A 160 -0.74 34.80 -20.90
C LYS A 160 -1.81 34.96 -21.95
N ILE A 161 -2.37 36.17 -22.04
CA ILE A 161 -3.35 36.52 -23.06
C ILE A 161 -2.63 36.57 -24.41
N GLU A 162 -3.04 35.72 -25.35
CA GLU A 162 -2.49 35.69 -26.70
C GLU A 162 -3.26 36.63 -27.63
N ARG A 163 -4.58 36.55 -27.61
CA ARG A 163 -5.46 37.38 -28.45
C ARG A 163 -6.70 37.78 -27.67
N GLU A 164 -7.05 39.05 -27.80
CA GLU A 164 -8.36 39.58 -27.44
C GLU A 164 -9.06 39.97 -28.74
N GLU A 165 -9.97 39.12 -29.21
CA GLU A 165 -10.76 39.41 -30.40
C GLU A 165 -12.19 39.75 -29.97
N LYS A 166 -12.67 40.91 -30.40
CA LYS A 166 -14.10 41.20 -30.35
C LYS A 166 -14.77 40.45 -31.49
N PRO A 167 -15.86 39.70 -31.24
CA PRO A 167 -16.57 39.01 -32.30
C PRO A 167 -17.16 40.01 -33.30
N GLY A 168 -16.43 40.33 -34.37
CA GLY A 168 -16.80 41.36 -35.34
C GLY A 168 -17.84 40.93 -36.37
N LYS A 169 -18.43 39.74 -36.23
CA LYS A 169 -19.42 39.19 -37.18
C LYS A 169 -20.78 39.04 -36.50
N ASN A 170 -21.85 39.35 -37.24
CA ASN A 170 -23.21 39.18 -36.76
C ASN A 170 -23.57 37.69 -36.82
N PHE A 171 -23.44 36.98 -35.71
CA PHE A 171 -23.75 35.54 -35.65
C PHE A 171 -25.24 35.29 -35.39
N PRO A 172 -25.83 34.25 -36.00
CA PRO A 172 -27.26 33.97 -35.85
C PRO A 172 -27.65 33.42 -34.47
N TYR A 173 -26.68 32.90 -33.71
CA TYR A 173 -26.88 32.34 -32.37
C TYR A 173 -25.57 32.28 -31.60
N VAL A 174 -25.67 32.14 -30.27
CA VAL A 174 -24.56 31.89 -29.35
C VAL A 174 -24.91 30.73 -28.42
N PHE A 175 -23.91 30.11 -27.79
CA PHE A 175 -24.15 29.10 -26.76
C PHE A 175 -24.06 29.74 -25.37
N GLU A 176 -24.93 29.34 -24.47
CA GLU A 176 -24.82 29.64 -23.04
C GLU A 176 -24.39 28.37 -22.30
N CYS A 177 -23.33 28.47 -21.51
CA CYS A 177 -22.95 27.40 -20.60
C CYS A 177 -23.96 27.35 -19.45
N PRO A 178 -24.63 26.21 -19.19
CA PRO A 178 -25.61 26.10 -18.11
C PRO A 178 -25.01 26.19 -16.71
N LEU A 179 -23.69 25.98 -16.58
CA LEU A 179 -22.99 26.01 -15.28
C LEU A 179 -22.45 27.40 -14.94
N THR A 180 -21.78 28.03 -15.90
CA THR A 180 -21.09 29.32 -15.70
C THR A 180 -21.92 30.50 -16.19
N LYS A 181 -23.02 30.25 -16.92
CA LYS A 181 -23.83 31.25 -17.63
C LYS A 181 -23.02 32.13 -18.58
N SER A 182 -21.81 31.70 -18.94
CA SER A 182 -20.97 32.42 -19.89
C SER A 182 -21.47 32.17 -21.30
N LEU A 183 -21.43 33.23 -22.11
CA LEU A 183 -21.74 33.18 -23.52
C LEU A 183 -20.50 32.69 -24.29
N LEU A 184 -20.71 31.70 -25.15
CA LEU A 184 -19.70 30.96 -25.88
C LEU A 184 -19.97 31.08 -27.39
N PRO A 185 -18.92 31.02 -28.23
CA PRO A 185 -19.06 31.13 -29.67
C PRO A 185 -19.99 30.07 -30.26
N PRO A 186 -20.65 30.33 -31.40
CA PRO A 186 -21.36 29.31 -32.16
C PRO A 186 -20.41 28.31 -32.84
N ASN A 187 -20.92 27.13 -33.21
CA ASN A 187 -20.15 26.03 -33.84
C ASN A 187 -19.36 26.44 -35.09
N ASN A 188 -19.76 27.52 -35.78
CA ASN A 188 -19.13 27.98 -37.01
C ASN A 188 -18.02 29.04 -36.77
N TYR A 189 -17.62 29.25 -35.51
CA TYR A 189 -16.51 30.13 -35.16
C TYR A 189 -15.16 29.42 -35.36
N HIS A 190 -14.17 30.13 -35.91
CA HIS A 190 -12.88 29.54 -36.28
C HIS A 190 -12.13 28.89 -35.10
N ASP A 191 -12.22 29.48 -33.90
CA ASP A 191 -11.59 28.96 -32.69
C ASP A 191 -12.60 28.35 -31.71
N PHE A 192 -13.76 27.88 -32.20
CA PHE A 192 -14.83 27.32 -31.34
C PHE A 192 -14.28 26.24 -30.42
N ASP A 193 -13.60 25.24 -30.97
CA ASP A 193 -13.04 24.12 -30.19
C ASP A 193 -12.04 24.60 -29.14
N GLU A 194 -11.16 25.54 -29.48
CA GLU A 194 -10.14 26.06 -28.56
C GLU A 194 -10.77 26.87 -27.41
N ILE A 195 -11.77 27.69 -27.71
CA ILE A 195 -12.50 28.49 -26.72
C ILE A 195 -13.28 27.58 -25.77
N ILE A 196 -13.91 26.53 -26.29
CA ILE A 196 -14.64 25.56 -25.47
C ILE A 196 -13.69 24.75 -24.59
N ILE A 197 -12.58 24.24 -25.13
CA ILE A 197 -11.57 23.50 -24.36
C ILE A 197 -10.99 24.40 -23.26
N GLN A 198 -10.67 25.65 -23.57
CA GLN A 198 -10.20 26.64 -22.61
C GLN A 198 -11.26 26.92 -21.54
N HIS A 199 -12.53 27.05 -21.92
CA HIS A 199 -13.60 27.28 -20.97
C HIS A 199 -13.82 26.08 -20.03
N ILE A 200 -13.77 24.85 -20.55
CA ILE A 200 -13.83 23.62 -19.76
C ILE A 200 -12.68 23.58 -18.76
N PHE A 201 -11.46 23.92 -19.22
CA PHE A 201 -10.25 23.88 -18.40
C PHE A 201 -10.26 24.95 -17.30
N LEU A 202 -10.53 26.21 -17.64
CA LEU A 202 -10.54 27.33 -16.68
C LEU A 202 -11.63 27.21 -15.62
N ASN A 203 -12.76 26.58 -15.95
CA ASN A 203 -13.87 26.39 -15.01
C ASN A 203 -13.89 24.98 -14.41
N SER A 204 -12.83 24.20 -14.59
CA SER A 204 -12.67 22.83 -14.08
C SER A 204 -13.90 21.94 -14.32
N ILE A 205 -14.50 22.04 -15.50
CA ILE A 205 -15.75 21.33 -15.82
C ILE A 205 -15.44 19.85 -16.02
N SER A 206 -15.94 19.00 -15.12
CA SER A 206 -15.69 17.54 -15.11
C SER A 206 -16.34 16.75 -16.27
N LYS A 207 -16.97 17.40 -17.25
CA LYS A 207 -17.64 16.72 -18.38
C LYS A 207 -16.67 16.55 -19.56
N PRO A 208 -16.72 15.41 -20.28
CA PRO A 208 -15.93 15.26 -21.49
C PRO A 208 -16.43 16.21 -22.58
N TYR A 209 -15.53 16.62 -23.48
CA TYR A 209 -15.77 17.62 -24.53
C TYR A 209 -17.11 17.41 -25.27
N ASP A 210 -17.35 16.21 -25.80
CA ASP A 210 -18.56 15.90 -26.58
C ASP A 210 -19.85 16.04 -25.75
N ALA A 211 -19.82 15.56 -24.50
CA ALA A 211 -20.98 15.66 -23.61
C ALA A 211 -21.19 17.10 -23.13
N TYR A 212 -20.11 17.89 -23.04
CA TYR A 212 -20.19 19.30 -22.70
C TYR A 212 -20.81 20.11 -23.84
N VAL A 213 -20.32 19.96 -25.07
CA VAL A 213 -20.87 20.60 -26.28
C VAL A 213 -22.35 20.26 -26.45
N ALA A 214 -22.74 18.99 -26.26
CA ALA A 214 -24.14 18.58 -26.32
C ALA A 214 -25.02 19.17 -25.20
N SER A 215 -24.42 19.63 -24.10
CA SER A 215 -25.14 20.24 -22.96
C SER A 215 -25.24 21.77 -23.02
N LEU A 216 -24.64 22.40 -24.02
CA LEU A 216 -24.71 23.85 -24.21
C LEU A 216 -26.12 24.27 -24.63
N ALA A 217 -26.64 25.33 -24.01
CA ALA A 217 -27.93 25.89 -24.37
C ALA A 217 -27.76 26.82 -25.57
N ARG A 218 -28.45 26.56 -26.67
CA ARG A 218 -28.45 27.46 -27.81
C ARG A 218 -29.35 28.65 -27.51
N VAL A 219 -28.81 29.86 -27.64
CA VAL A 219 -29.51 31.12 -27.41
C VAL A 219 -29.47 31.93 -28.70
N ASP A 220 -30.67 32.19 -29.25
CA ASP A 220 -30.88 32.97 -30.48
C ASP A 220 -31.36 34.41 -30.17
N GLU A 221 -31.35 34.83 -28.90
CA GLU A 221 -31.82 36.14 -28.44
C GLU A 221 -30.86 37.28 -28.85
N ALA A 222 -31.39 38.30 -29.52
CA ALA A 222 -30.59 39.42 -30.04
C ALA A 222 -29.81 40.19 -28.96
N GLU A 223 -30.37 40.30 -27.74
CA GLU A 223 -29.72 40.97 -26.60
C GLU A 223 -28.49 40.19 -26.10
N ARG A 224 -28.59 38.87 -26.00
CA ARG A 224 -27.49 37.99 -25.59
C ARG A 224 -26.41 37.89 -26.67
N ILE A 225 -26.80 37.94 -27.95
CA ILE A 225 -25.85 37.98 -29.07
C ILE A 225 -25.06 39.30 -29.04
N GLN A 226 -25.71 40.43 -28.76
CA GLN A 226 -25.02 41.72 -28.59
C GLN A 226 -24.10 41.73 -27.37
N GLU A 227 -24.57 41.22 -26.22
CA GLU A 227 -23.74 41.09 -25.02
C GLU A 227 -22.50 40.22 -25.26
N TRP A 228 -22.62 39.17 -26.08
CA TRP A 228 -21.50 38.35 -26.48
C TRP A 228 -20.55 39.07 -27.47
N ASN A 229 -21.09 39.81 -28.44
CA ASN A 229 -20.27 40.61 -29.37
C ASN A 229 -19.51 41.75 -28.66
N ASP A 230 -20.05 42.26 -27.55
CA ASP A 230 -19.41 43.29 -26.74
C ASP A 230 -18.35 42.72 -25.79
N LYS A 231 -18.46 41.45 -25.39
CA LYS A 231 -17.49 40.76 -24.55
C LYS A 231 -16.29 40.30 -25.39
N PRO A 232 -15.05 40.78 -25.11
CA PRO A 232 -13.88 40.30 -25.81
C PRO A 232 -13.65 38.81 -25.50
N ILE A 233 -13.43 38.01 -26.53
CA ILE A 233 -12.98 36.64 -26.37
C ILE A 233 -11.48 36.70 -26.09
N VAL A 234 -11.11 36.29 -24.89
CA VAL A 234 -9.72 36.21 -24.47
C VAL A 234 -9.24 34.78 -24.69
N LEU A 235 -8.32 34.60 -25.64
CA LEU A 235 -7.61 33.34 -25.82
C LEU A 235 -6.33 33.37 -24.98
N TYR A 236 -6.17 32.37 -24.11
CA TYR A 236 -4.97 32.21 -23.30
C TYR A 236 -4.01 31.21 -23.93
N LYS A 237 -2.74 31.58 -24.00
CA LYS A 237 -1.64 30.62 -24.14
C LYS A 237 -1.17 30.18 -22.77
N PHE A 238 -0.91 28.89 -22.65
CA PHE A 238 -0.45 28.26 -21.43
C PHE A 238 0.99 27.79 -21.62
N GLY A 239 1.81 28.05 -20.60
CA GLY A 239 3.16 27.49 -20.47
C GLY A 239 3.29 26.77 -19.14
N LEU A 240 4.27 25.86 -19.04
CA LEU A 240 4.65 25.27 -17.76
C LEU A 240 5.43 26.29 -16.93
N HIS A 241 5.16 26.34 -15.63
CA HIS A 241 5.86 27.21 -14.71
C HIS A 241 7.38 26.97 -14.77
N GLY A 242 8.16 28.03 -15.04
CA GLY A 242 9.61 27.95 -15.22
C GLY A 242 10.12 27.77 -16.67
N GLN A 243 9.23 27.59 -17.66
CA GLN A 243 9.55 27.57 -19.10
C GLN A 243 8.72 28.62 -19.88
N GLU A 244 8.52 29.77 -19.26
CA GLU A 244 7.54 30.80 -19.66
C GLU A 244 7.90 31.59 -20.93
N ALA A 245 9.15 31.52 -21.39
CA ALA A 245 9.68 32.43 -22.41
C ALA A 245 9.60 31.90 -23.86
N ASP A 246 9.62 30.58 -24.08
CA ASP A 246 9.71 29.98 -25.41
C ASP A 246 8.59 28.95 -25.74
N GLU A 247 7.72 28.61 -24.78
CA GLU A 247 6.85 27.43 -24.89
C GLU A 247 5.36 27.67 -24.61
N MET A 248 4.92 28.93 -24.65
CA MET A 248 3.51 29.28 -24.47
C MET A 248 2.69 28.88 -25.70
N MET A 249 1.77 27.93 -25.54
CA MET A 249 0.98 27.32 -26.61
C MET A 249 -0.47 27.08 -26.20
N SER A 250 -1.34 26.64 -27.12
CA SER A 250 -2.73 26.32 -26.78
C SER A 250 -2.80 25.09 -25.85
N LEU A 251 -3.87 24.92 -25.09
CA LEU A 251 -4.02 23.77 -24.17
C LEU A 251 -3.90 22.43 -24.89
N ALA A 252 -4.45 22.34 -26.10
CA ALA A 252 -4.36 21.13 -26.92
C ALA A 252 -2.91 20.84 -27.34
N GLN A 253 -2.17 21.88 -27.74
CA GLN A 253 -0.76 21.77 -28.09
C GLN A 253 0.10 21.44 -26.88
N LEU A 254 -0.16 22.06 -25.72
CA LEU A 254 0.56 21.80 -24.48
C LEU A 254 0.32 20.37 -23.98
N ARG A 255 -0.92 19.89 -24.08
CA ARG A 255 -1.26 18.50 -23.76
C ARG A 255 -0.51 17.55 -24.68
N LYS A 256 -0.52 17.79 -25.99
CA LYS A 256 0.22 16.97 -26.96
C LYS A 256 1.72 17.00 -26.67
N LYS A 257 2.29 18.17 -26.39
CA LYS A 257 3.70 18.31 -26.01
C LYS A 257 4.03 17.53 -24.74
N CYS A 258 3.19 17.58 -23.70
CA CYS A 258 3.40 16.80 -22.48
C CYS A 258 3.31 15.29 -22.72
N LEU A 259 2.53 14.84 -23.71
CA LEU A 259 2.43 13.43 -24.10
C LEU A 259 3.64 12.98 -24.91
N ASP A 260 4.09 13.82 -25.86
CA ASP A 260 5.24 13.56 -26.73
C ASP A 260 6.55 13.61 -25.92
N GLU A 261 6.74 14.67 -25.14
CA GLU A 261 7.89 14.92 -24.27
C GLU A 261 7.42 15.05 -22.82
N LEU A 262 7.42 13.93 -22.09
CA LEU A 262 7.09 13.95 -20.66
C LEU A 262 8.06 14.86 -19.90
N PRO A 263 7.59 15.97 -19.29
CA PRO A 263 8.47 16.89 -18.59
C PRO A 263 9.13 16.20 -17.40
N VAL A 264 10.46 16.04 -17.46
CA VAL A 264 11.23 15.34 -16.41
C VAL A 264 11.13 16.06 -15.06
N ASN A 265 10.82 17.34 -15.05
CA ASN A 265 10.59 18.11 -13.82
C ASN A 265 9.31 17.73 -13.09
N LEU A 266 8.30 17.21 -13.81
CA LEU A 266 6.99 16.87 -13.28
C LEU A 266 6.78 15.36 -13.14
N PHE A 267 7.40 14.58 -14.02
CA PHE A 267 7.21 13.13 -14.10
C PHE A 267 8.53 12.38 -13.97
N SER A 268 8.46 11.17 -13.43
CA SER A 268 9.53 10.17 -13.48
C SER A 268 8.99 8.89 -14.09
N THR A 269 9.77 8.26 -14.97
CA THR A 269 9.43 6.99 -15.59
C THR A 269 10.21 5.85 -14.94
N SER A 270 9.55 4.73 -14.68
CA SER A 270 10.21 3.54 -14.14
C SER A 270 9.60 2.26 -14.68
N THR A 271 10.42 1.24 -14.87
CA THR A 271 9.98 -0.10 -15.31
C THR A 271 9.41 -0.93 -14.17
N SER A 272 9.78 -0.57 -12.94
CA SER A 272 9.30 -1.17 -11.69
C SER A 272 8.90 -0.06 -10.74
N ILE A 273 7.83 -0.28 -9.99
CA ILE A 273 7.36 0.65 -8.96
C ILE A 273 7.50 -0.04 -7.62
N LYS A 274 8.05 0.68 -6.63
CA LYS A 274 8.05 0.26 -5.24
C LYS A 274 7.23 1.24 -4.40
N VAL A 275 6.14 0.77 -3.82
CA VAL A 275 5.22 1.58 -3.00
C VAL A 275 5.00 0.91 -1.65
N SER A 276 4.84 1.70 -0.59
CA SER A 276 4.44 1.18 0.73
C SER A 276 3.02 0.64 0.67
N GLY A 277 2.69 -0.41 1.44
CA GLY A 277 1.30 -0.88 1.52
C GLY A 277 0.33 0.18 2.04
N SER A 278 0.80 1.15 2.84
CA SER A 278 -0.01 2.31 3.27
C SER A 278 -0.38 3.26 2.13
N ASP A 279 0.45 3.31 1.09
CA ASP A 279 0.36 4.29 0.01
C ASP A 279 -0.35 3.73 -1.23
N LEU A 280 -1.12 2.63 -1.08
CA LEU A 280 -1.87 2.00 -2.17
C LEU A 280 -2.88 2.95 -2.82
N ALA A 281 -3.33 3.98 -2.11
CA ALA A 281 -4.22 5.01 -2.65
C ALA A 281 -3.55 5.93 -3.69
N LEU A 282 -2.22 5.92 -3.77
CA LEU A 282 -1.45 6.68 -4.77
C LEU A 282 -1.37 5.96 -6.12
N LEU A 283 -1.77 4.68 -6.17
CA LEU A 283 -1.77 3.89 -7.40
C LEU A 283 -3.03 4.17 -8.22
N ASP A 284 -2.88 4.13 -9.54
CA ASP A 284 -4.00 4.16 -10.48
C ASP A 284 -5.03 3.04 -10.20
N GLU A 285 -6.30 3.31 -10.49
CA GLU A 285 -7.44 2.46 -10.12
C GLU A 285 -7.31 1.04 -10.68
N ASN A 286 -6.75 0.90 -11.89
CA ASN A 286 -6.49 -0.40 -12.51
C ASN A 286 -5.43 -1.20 -11.74
N ILE A 287 -4.32 -0.56 -11.36
CA ILE A 287 -3.23 -1.21 -10.61
C ILE A 287 -3.74 -1.64 -9.24
N GLY A 288 -4.43 -0.73 -8.53
CA GLY A 288 -5.00 -1.00 -7.21
C GLY A 288 -6.04 -2.13 -7.24
N SER A 289 -6.91 -2.16 -8.25
CA SER A 289 -7.93 -3.21 -8.40
C SER A 289 -7.30 -4.59 -8.63
N GLN A 290 -6.28 -4.69 -9.48
CA GLN A 290 -5.57 -5.95 -9.72
C GLN A 290 -4.74 -6.38 -8.51
N PHE A 291 -4.09 -5.45 -7.81
CA PHE A 291 -3.38 -5.76 -6.57
C PHE A 291 -4.34 -6.31 -5.50
N ASN A 292 -5.52 -5.71 -5.32
CA ASN A 292 -6.52 -6.18 -4.38
C ASN A 292 -7.00 -7.61 -4.69
N ALA A 293 -7.14 -7.95 -5.98
CA ALA A 293 -7.44 -9.32 -6.39
C ALA A 293 -6.29 -10.29 -6.07
N PHE A 294 -5.05 -9.87 -6.32
CA PHE A 294 -3.84 -10.62 -6.00
C PHE A 294 -3.68 -10.86 -4.49
N PHE A 295 -3.86 -9.81 -3.67
CA PHE A 295 -3.66 -9.85 -2.22
C PHE A 295 -4.68 -10.73 -1.49
N LYS A 296 -5.92 -10.81 -1.99
CA LYS A 296 -6.97 -11.68 -1.44
C LYS A 296 -6.57 -13.16 -1.38
N SER A 297 -5.78 -13.63 -2.35
CA SER A 297 -5.31 -15.01 -2.36
C SER A 297 -3.95 -15.10 -1.67
N LYS A 298 -3.94 -15.57 -0.41
CA LYS A 298 -2.70 -15.76 0.38
C LYS A 298 -1.66 -16.59 -0.37
N GLY A 299 -2.10 -17.59 -1.14
CA GLY A 299 -1.21 -18.46 -1.92
C GLY A 299 -0.38 -17.73 -2.98
N ASN A 300 -0.84 -16.57 -3.46
CA ASN A 300 -0.18 -15.83 -4.53
C ASN A 300 1.08 -15.11 -4.03
N TRP A 301 1.05 -14.57 -2.81
CA TRP A 301 2.12 -13.71 -2.29
C TRP A 301 2.91 -14.31 -1.13
N ILE A 302 2.35 -15.24 -0.36
CA ILE A 302 2.98 -15.73 0.87
C ILE A 302 4.34 -16.40 0.60
N LYS A 303 4.47 -17.13 -0.52
CA LYS A 303 5.73 -17.80 -0.89
C LYS A 303 6.83 -16.77 -1.20
N GLY A 304 6.48 -15.69 -1.90
CA GLY A 304 7.40 -14.60 -2.22
C GLY A 304 7.84 -13.85 -0.96
N LEU A 305 6.88 -13.49 -0.09
CA LEU A 305 7.18 -12.83 1.17
C LEU A 305 8.06 -13.70 2.08
N PHE A 306 7.74 -15.00 2.17
CA PHE A 306 8.50 -15.97 2.94
C PHE A 306 9.94 -16.08 2.45
N ALA A 307 10.15 -16.22 1.13
CA ALA A 307 11.48 -16.26 0.53
C ALA A 307 12.24 -14.95 0.79
N SER A 308 11.58 -13.80 0.66
CA SER A 308 12.18 -12.50 0.92
C SER A 308 12.61 -12.34 2.38
N CYS A 309 11.77 -12.74 3.34
CA CYS A 309 12.09 -12.72 4.76
C CYS A 309 13.25 -13.67 5.08
N LEU A 310 13.23 -14.88 4.50
CA LEU A 310 14.29 -15.88 4.65
C LEU A 310 15.66 -15.35 4.20
N VAL A 311 15.71 -14.78 2.98
CA VAL A 311 16.94 -14.19 2.43
C VAL A 311 17.44 -13.05 3.32
N ASN A 312 16.53 -12.19 3.77
CA ASN A 312 16.84 -11.04 4.61
C ASN A 312 17.40 -11.45 5.99
N LEU A 313 16.90 -12.53 6.57
CA LEU A 313 17.40 -13.11 7.83
C LEU A 313 18.76 -13.78 7.65
N LYS A 314 18.93 -14.62 6.62
CA LYS A 314 20.21 -15.27 6.31
C LYS A 314 21.33 -14.27 6.07
N LYS A 315 21.05 -13.19 5.33
CA LYS A 315 22.02 -12.09 5.10
C LYS A 315 22.45 -11.36 6.38
N SER A 316 21.73 -11.53 7.49
CA SER A 316 22.04 -10.91 8.79
C SER A 316 22.54 -11.91 9.82
N ASN A 317 23.05 -13.05 9.36
CA ASN A 317 23.65 -14.12 10.16
C ASN A 317 22.69 -14.76 11.17
N PHE A 318 21.39 -14.80 10.84
CA PHE A 318 20.43 -15.59 11.60
C PHE A 318 20.53 -17.08 11.22
N THR A 319 20.41 -17.94 12.22
CA THR A 319 20.36 -19.39 12.04
C THR A 319 18.93 -19.81 11.74
N VAL A 320 18.73 -20.48 10.60
CA VAL A 320 17.42 -20.97 10.19
C VAL A 320 17.39 -22.49 10.29
N PHE A 321 16.42 -23.03 11.03
CA PHE A 321 16.29 -24.46 11.26
C PHE A 321 14.84 -24.91 11.13
N ARG A 322 14.64 -26.22 10.99
CA ARG A 322 13.31 -26.83 10.99
C ARG A 322 13.05 -27.47 12.34
N TYR A 323 11.87 -27.25 12.88
CA TYR A 323 11.48 -27.74 14.19
C TYR A 323 9.98 -28.11 14.19
N SER A 324 9.57 -28.96 15.14
CA SER A 324 8.28 -29.68 15.18
C SER A 324 8.14 -30.85 14.18
N GLU A 325 7.20 -31.76 14.46
CA GLU A 325 6.82 -32.89 13.59
C GLU A 325 6.45 -32.44 12.16
N LYS A 326 5.81 -31.28 12.07
CA LYS A 326 5.42 -30.64 10.79
C LYS A 326 6.58 -29.92 10.09
N LYS A 327 7.79 -29.92 10.68
CA LYS A 327 9.02 -29.32 10.14
C LYS A 327 8.88 -27.85 9.75
N PHE A 328 8.23 -27.06 10.61
CA PHE A 328 8.11 -25.62 10.42
C PHE A 328 9.48 -24.94 10.47
N THR A 329 9.65 -23.89 9.67
CA THR A 329 10.91 -23.14 9.59
C THR A 329 10.94 -22.05 10.65
N PHE A 330 11.93 -22.10 11.53
CA PHE A 330 12.19 -21.10 12.56
C PHE A 330 13.50 -20.36 12.29
N ALA A 331 13.57 -19.12 12.75
CA ALA A 331 14.77 -18.31 12.74
C ALA A 331 15.19 -17.97 14.17
N SER A 332 16.48 -18.15 14.46
CA SER A 332 17.13 -17.74 15.70
C SER A 332 18.24 -16.74 15.44
N ALA A 333 18.44 -15.80 16.35
CA ALA A 333 19.55 -14.85 16.31
C ALA A 333 20.91 -15.53 16.57
N HIS A 334 20.92 -16.65 17.28
CA HIS A 334 22.12 -17.34 17.73
C HIS A 334 22.29 -18.70 17.04
N GLN A 335 23.52 -19.17 16.93
CA GLN A 335 23.83 -20.47 16.35
C GLN A 335 23.51 -21.58 17.35
N ARG A 336 22.75 -22.59 16.93
CA ARG A 336 22.43 -23.73 17.79
C ARG A 336 23.69 -24.59 17.98
N LYS A 337 24.07 -24.83 19.23
CA LYS A 337 25.21 -25.66 19.66
C LYS A 337 24.69 -26.83 20.49
N GLU A 338 25.28 -28.01 20.28
CA GLU A 338 25.04 -29.16 21.16
C GLU A 338 25.82 -28.97 22.47
N LEU A 339 25.29 -29.52 23.57
CA LEU A 339 25.90 -29.44 24.90
C LEU A 339 27.21 -30.22 25.08
N LYS A 340 27.72 -30.91 24.04
CA LYS A 340 28.82 -31.88 24.15
C LYS A 340 30.17 -31.26 24.52
N ASP A 341 30.37 -29.98 24.24
CA ASP A 341 31.68 -29.32 24.32
C ASP A 341 31.73 -28.16 25.34
N ALA A 342 30.75 -28.06 26.25
CA ALA A 342 30.60 -26.91 27.14
C ALA A 342 30.97 -27.22 28.60
N THR A 343 31.88 -26.44 29.19
CA THR A 343 32.05 -26.37 30.65
C THR A 343 30.95 -25.46 31.22
N LEU A 344 29.89 -26.05 31.76
CA LEU A 344 28.75 -25.33 32.30
C LEU A 344 28.95 -25.01 33.79
N ASN A 345 28.28 -23.96 34.25
CA ASN A 345 28.18 -23.65 35.68
C ASN A 345 27.18 -24.60 36.36
N GLU A 346 27.29 -24.82 37.67
CA GLU A 346 26.43 -25.76 38.41
C GLU A 346 24.93 -25.47 38.26
N THR A 347 24.54 -24.20 38.17
CA THR A 347 23.18 -23.74 37.89
C THR A 347 22.72 -24.10 36.47
N SER A 348 23.59 -23.91 35.49
CA SER A 348 23.32 -24.23 34.08
C SER A 348 23.22 -25.73 33.86
N GLU A 349 24.04 -26.54 34.54
CA GLU A 349 23.91 -28.00 34.54
C GLU A 349 22.56 -28.44 35.09
N LYS A 350 22.15 -27.92 36.27
CA LYS A 350 20.83 -28.21 36.86
C LYS A 350 19.67 -27.87 35.92
N ILE A 351 19.73 -26.71 35.26
CA ILE A 351 18.72 -26.29 34.27
C ILE A 351 18.67 -27.26 33.09
N THR A 352 19.82 -27.63 32.54
CA THR A 352 19.88 -28.54 31.39
C THR A 352 19.45 -29.96 31.74
N SER A 353 19.73 -30.43 32.96
CA SER A 353 19.27 -31.72 33.49
C SER A 353 17.75 -31.73 33.70
N ALA A 354 17.19 -30.66 34.25
CA ALA A 354 15.74 -30.53 34.44
C ALA A 354 14.98 -30.48 33.11
N MET A 355 15.58 -29.90 32.07
CA MET A 355 14.93 -29.81 30.75
C MET A 355 14.87 -31.14 30.00
N GLY A 356 15.85 -32.04 30.17
CA GLY A 356 15.94 -33.27 29.38
C GLY A 356 16.27 -33.04 27.89
N LYS A 357 16.99 -33.96 27.26
CA LYS A 357 17.32 -33.83 25.82
C LYS A 357 16.07 -33.98 24.96
N GLY A 358 15.77 -32.97 24.15
CA GLY A 358 14.69 -33.00 23.16
C GLY A 358 13.27 -32.90 23.73
N GLN A 359 13.11 -32.63 25.02
CA GLN A 359 11.80 -32.38 25.62
C GLN A 359 11.41 -30.90 25.49
N GLU A 360 10.13 -30.66 25.25
CA GLU A 360 9.53 -29.32 25.26
C GLU A 360 9.17 -28.95 26.68
N VAL A 361 9.83 -27.94 27.24
CA VAL A 361 9.57 -27.48 28.61
C VAL A 361 9.05 -26.06 28.58
N ASN A 362 7.97 -25.78 29.29
CA ASN A 362 7.47 -24.42 29.41
C ASN A 362 8.34 -23.63 30.41
N LYS A 363 8.70 -22.40 30.06
CA LYS A 363 9.46 -21.51 30.94
C LYS A 363 8.80 -21.33 32.32
N ALA A 364 7.47 -21.25 32.37
CA ALA A 364 6.74 -21.09 33.62
C ALA A 364 6.77 -22.36 34.50
N THR A 365 6.79 -23.54 33.89
CA THR A 365 6.90 -24.81 34.64
C THR A 365 8.33 -25.02 35.11
N LEU A 366 9.33 -24.70 34.28
CA LEU A 366 10.74 -24.79 34.63
C LEU A 366 11.08 -23.91 35.84
N LEU A 367 10.57 -22.68 35.91
CA LEU A 367 10.83 -21.77 37.04
C LEU A 367 10.27 -22.24 38.39
N ASN A 368 9.38 -23.23 38.40
CA ASN A 368 8.80 -23.82 39.61
C ASN A 368 9.17 -25.29 39.76
N ASP A 369 10.17 -25.77 39.00
CA ASP A 369 10.63 -27.15 39.06
C ASP A 369 11.40 -27.41 40.37
N GLU A 370 11.00 -28.45 41.10
CA GLU A 370 11.65 -28.89 42.33
C GLU A 370 13.12 -29.27 42.11
N ALA A 371 13.49 -29.70 40.89
CA ALA A 371 14.85 -30.05 40.51
C ALA A 371 15.85 -28.87 40.56
N LEU A 372 15.35 -27.62 40.56
CA LEU A 372 16.19 -26.41 40.65
C LEU A 372 16.50 -26.00 42.10
N GLY A 373 15.92 -26.65 43.12
CA GLY A 373 16.18 -26.37 44.53
C GLY A 373 15.88 -24.91 44.94
N GLU A 374 16.62 -24.36 45.91
CA GLU A 374 16.47 -22.97 46.42
C GLU A 374 17.17 -21.90 45.56
N ILE A 375 17.36 -22.12 44.26
CA ILE A 375 18.00 -21.11 43.40
C ILE A 375 17.03 -19.94 43.16
N ASP A 376 17.51 -18.70 43.37
CA ASP A 376 16.71 -17.50 43.11
C ASP A 376 16.23 -17.43 41.64
N ARG A 377 14.95 -17.09 41.45
CA ARG A 377 14.30 -17.00 40.14
C ARG A 377 15.01 -16.04 39.19
N LYS A 378 15.58 -14.95 39.71
CA LYS A 378 16.33 -13.98 38.88
C LYS A 378 17.61 -14.61 38.34
N SER A 379 18.33 -15.36 39.16
CA SER A 379 19.54 -16.08 38.75
C SER A 379 19.24 -17.12 37.67
N ILE A 380 18.15 -17.88 37.82
CA ILE A 380 17.69 -18.84 36.79
C ILE A 380 17.41 -18.12 35.46
N LEU A 381 16.72 -16.98 35.49
CA LEU A 381 16.42 -16.21 34.28
C LEU A 381 17.66 -15.62 33.60
N ILE A 382 18.65 -15.17 34.38
CA ILE A 382 19.92 -14.65 33.85
C ILE A 382 20.69 -15.78 33.16
N GLU A 383 20.81 -16.94 33.81
CA GLU A 383 21.51 -18.10 33.25
C GLU A 383 20.77 -18.68 32.04
N LEU A 384 19.44 -18.76 32.09
CA LEU A 384 18.64 -19.18 30.94
C LEU A 384 18.85 -18.23 29.74
N LYS A 385 18.90 -16.92 29.98
CA LYS A 385 19.18 -15.94 28.93
C LYS A 385 20.59 -16.09 28.37
N TRP A 386 21.57 -16.46 29.21
CA TRP A 386 22.92 -16.80 28.77
C TRP A 386 22.93 -18.07 27.91
N LEU A 387 22.29 -19.15 28.35
CA LEU A 387 22.15 -20.41 27.61
C LEU A 387 21.49 -20.22 26.23
N VAL A 388 20.49 -19.34 26.14
CA VAL A 388 19.84 -18.98 24.88
C VAL A 388 20.78 -18.19 23.97
N LYS A 389 21.55 -17.24 24.53
CA LYS A 389 22.52 -16.43 23.76
C LYS A 389 23.70 -17.25 23.22
N GLU A 390 24.21 -18.17 24.02
CA GLU A 390 25.26 -19.09 23.58
C GLU A 390 24.75 -20.15 22.60
N GLY A 391 23.43 -20.34 22.56
CA GLY A 391 22.76 -21.21 21.60
C GLY A 391 22.66 -22.67 22.05
N TYR A 392 22.76 -22.94 23.36
CA TYR A 392 22.50 -24.26 23.95
C TYR A 392 21.01 -24.54 24.13
N VAL A 393 20.23 -23.49 24.37
CA VAL A 393 18.76 -23.57 24.52
C VAL A 393 18.10 -22.72 23.45
N THR A 394 17.02 -23.22 22.87
CA THR A 394 16.14 -22.45 21.99
C THR A 394 14.87 -22.09 22.74
N GLU A 395 14.63 -20.78 22.91
CA GLU A 395 13.36 -20.25 23.40
C GLU A 395 12.47 -19.88 22.21
N PHE A 396 11.21 -20.32 22.23
CA PHE A 396 10.19 -20.00 21.23
C PHE A 396 9.24 -18.91 21.73
N GLY A 397 8.57 -18.21 20.81
CA GLY A 397 7.65 -17.10 21.14
C GLY A 397 6.46 -17.48 22.03
N ASN A 398 6.12 -18.77 22.13
CA ASN A 398 5.08 -19.30 23.02
C ASN A 398 5.60 -19.66 24.43
N GLY A 399 6.88 -19.38 24.74
CA GLY A 399 7.50 -19.67 26.03
C GLY A 399 7.96 -21.13 26.19
N ILE A 400 7.96 -21.92 25.11
CA ILE A 400 8.56 -23.26 25.09
C ILE A 400 10.08 -23.12 24.96
N LEU A 401 10.79 -23.91 25.76
CA LEU A 401 12.24 -24.04 25.78
C LEU A 401 12.61 -25.45 25.32
N VAL A 402 13.62 -25.55 24.47
CA VAL A 402 14.15 -26.82 23.99
C VAL A 402 15.66 -26.80 24.05
N LEU A 403 16.23 -27.87 24.59
CA LEU A 403 17.67 -28.10 24.59
C LEU A 403 18.14 -28.56 23.19
N ASN A 404 19.19 -27.92 22.68
CA ASN A 404 19.62 -28.04 21.29
C ASN A 404 20.41 -29.30 20.93
#